data_AF-A0A7W1BUD2-F1
#
_entry.id   AF-A0A7W1BUD2-F1
#
_cell.length_a   1.000
_cell.length_b   1.000
_cell.length_c   1.000
_cell.angle_alpha   90.00
_cell.angle_beta   90.00
_cell.angle_gamma   90.00
#
_symmetry.space_group_name_H-M   'P 1'
#
loop_
_entity.id
_entity.type
_entity.pdbx_description
1 polymer ?
#
loop_
_entity_poly.entity_id
_entity_poly.type
_entity_poly.pdbx_seq_one_letter_code
_entity_poly.pdbx_strand_id
1 'polypeptide(L)'
;MEMGRKIRTDPEFKRRYEVRTQESLAPPLLEHVHAEQERGAFRTDAPPEQIAGFIGLVANGVAVQLGTGEPIRNVDALIEFVRSAVTDRAPTDTRRRTRP
;
A
#
# COMPACT_ATOMS: atom_id res chain seq x y z
N MET A 1 -15.50 7.16 -3.77
CA MET A 1 -15.86 6.12 -2.78
C MET A 1 -16.52 4.93 -3.50
N GLU A 2 -15.73 4.08 -4.16
CA GLU A 2 -16.26 2.97 -4.97
C GLU A 2 -15.74 1.60 -4.54
N MET A 3 -14.54 1.53 -3.93
CA MET A 3 -13.97 0.29 -3.41
C MET A 3 -14.75 -0.29 -2.22
N GLY A 4 -15.26 0.54 -1.32
CA GLY A 4 -16.12 0.09 -0.21
C GLY A 4 -17.43 -0.55 -0.68
N ARG A 5 -17.92 -0.21 -1.89
CA ARG A 5 -19.10 -0.86 -2.48
C ARG A 5 -18.75 -2.21 -3.11
N LYS A 6 -17.63 -2.31 -3.84
CA LYS A 6 -17.16 -3.56 -4.46
C LYS A 6 -16.85 -4.66 -3.43
N ILE A 7 -16.26 -4.32 -2.28
CA ILE A 7 -16.00 -5.28 -1.19
C ILE A 7 -17.29 -5.93 -0.66
N ARG A 8 -18.43 -5.24 -0.75
CA ARG A 8 -19.71 -5.71 -0.23
C ARG A 8 -20.52 -6.53 -1.22
N THR A 9 -20.22 -6.45 -2.53
CA THR A 9 -21.04 -7.03 -3.60
C THR A 9 -20.40 -8.19 -4.36
N ASP A 10 -19.09 -8.40 -4.25
CA ASP A 10 -18.40 -9.49 -4.97
C ASP A 10 -17.83 -10.56 -4.02
N PRO A 11 -18.57 -11.66 -3.77
CA PRO A 11 -18.16 -12.70 -2.83
C PRO A 11 -16.95 -13.51 -3.32
N GLU A 12 -16.69 -13.56 -4.64
CA GLU A 12 -15.49 -14.18 -5.20
C GLU A 12 -14.24 -13.33 -4.97
N PHE A 13 -14.37 -12.00 -5.04
CA PHE A 13 -13.30 -11.05 -4.72
C PHE A 13 -12.97 -11.11 -3.23
N LYS A 14 -13.98 -11.22 -2.37
CA LYS A 14 -13.81 -11.43 -0.93
C LYS A 14 -13.08 -12.75 -0.63
N ARG A 15 -13.51 -13.88 -1.22
CA ARG A 15 -12.84 -15.18 -1.02
C ARG A 15 -11.40 -15.18 -1.54
N ARG A 16 -11.15 -14.64 -2.74
CA ARG A 16 -9.80 -14.54 -3.30
C ARG A 16 -8.89 -13.65 -2.43
N TYR A 17 -9.46 -12.63 -1.80
CA TYR A 17 -8.76 -11.77 -0.85
C TYR A 17 -8.46 -12.48 0.49
N GLU A 18 -9.45 -13.12 1.12
CA GLU A 18 -9.26 -13.83 2.41
C GLU A 18 -8.25 -14.98 2.30
N VAL A 19 -8.34 -15.79 1.24
CA VAL A 19 -7.43 -16.93 1.03
C VAL A 19 -5.99 -16.47 0.75
N ARG A 20 -5.80 -15.40 -0.03
CA ARG A 20 -4.45 -14.94 -0.44
C ARG A 20 -3.74 -14.11 0.63
N THR A 21 -4.50 -13.40 1.47
CA THR A 21 -3.94 -12.59 2.57
C THR A 21 -3.47 -13.47 3.73
N GLN A 22 -4.07 -14.64 3.94
CA GLN A 22 -3.67 -15.57 4.99
C GLN A 22 -2.53 -16.53 4.60
N GLU A 23 -2.37 -16.90 3.32
CA GLU A 23 -1.61 -18.12 2.99
C GLU A 23 -0.23 -17.92 2.33
N SER A 24 0.13 -16.77 1.72
CA SER A 24 1.39 -16.75 0.92
C SER A 24 2.17 -15.44 0.79
N LEU A 25 1.60 -14.27 1.14
CA LEU A 25 2.33 -12.99 1.05
C LEU A 25 2.60 -12.35 2.41
N ALA A 26 2.03 -12.91 3.49
CA ALA A 26 2.05 -12.29 4.81
C ALA A 26 3.43 -12.29 5.49
N PRO A 27 4.19 -13.40 5.57
CA PRO A 27 5.37 -13.40 6.45
C PRO A 27 6.49 -12.45 5.99
N PRO A 28 7.02 -12.55 4.75
CA PRO A 28 8.16 -11.73 4.35
C PRO A 28 7.83 -10.24 4.24
N LEU A 29 6.63 -9.90 3.76
CA LEU A 29 6.20 -8.51 3.63
C LEU A 29 5.91 -7.90 5.00
N LEU A 30 5.30 -8.66 5.92
CA LEU A 30 5.04 -8.19 7.27
C LEU A 30 6.33 -7.95 8.04
N GLU A 31 7.28 -8.88 7.98
CA GLU A 31 8.60 -8.72 8.60
C GLU A 31 9.35 -7.50 8.03
N HIS A 32 9.29 -7.30 6.71
CA HIS A 32 9.89 -6.12 6.08
C HIS A 32 9.22 -4.83 6.56
N VAL A 33 7.89 -4.77 6.58
CA VAL A 33 7.13 -3.60 7.06
C VAL A 33 7.47 -3.31 8.52
N HIS A 34 7.53 -4.34 9.37
CA HIS A 34 7.91 -4.20 10.76
C HIS A 34 9.32 -3.58 10.90
N ALA A 35 10.30 -4.13 10.19
CA ALA A 35 11.67 -3.60 10.21
C ALA A 35 11.74 -2.14 9.73
N GLU A 36 10.97 -1.76 8.71
CA GLU A 36 10.94 -0.39 8.20
C GLU A 36 10.24 0.59 9.17
N GLN A 37 9.25 0.12 9.95
CA GLN A 37 8.69 0.90 11.05
C GLN A 37 9.68 1.08 12.20
N GLU A 38 10.41 0.04 12.59
CA GLU A 38 11.46 0.13 13.63
C GLU A 38 12.57 1.09 13.24
N ARG A 39 12.87 1.20 11.94
CA ARG A 39 13.85 2.14 11.39
C ARG A 39 13.31 3.56 11.21
N GLY A 40 12.03 3.80 11.50
CA GLY A 40 11.36 5.09 11.33
C GLY A 40 11.16 5.50 9.87
N ALA A 41 11.28 4.58 8.92
CA ALA A 41 11.06 4.84 7.50
C ALA A 41 9.56 4.81 7.16
N PHE A 42 8.81 3.91 7.80
CA PHE A 42 7.36 3.80 7.65
C PHE A 42 6.63 4.47 8.79
N ARG A 43 5.41 4.93 8.50
CA ARG A 43 4.48 5.52 9.45
C ARG A 43 4.21 4.54 10.60
N THR A 44 4.14 5.05 11.82
CA THR A 44 3.95 4.23 13.04
C THR A 44 2.56 4.36 13.64
N ASP A 45 1.70 5.19 13.05
CA ASP A 45 0.29 5.37 13.45
C ASP A 45 -0.64 4.26 12.94
N ALA A 46 -0.13 3.32 12.14
CA ALA A 46 -0.85 2.15 11.67
C ALA A 46 -0.07 0.85 12.00
N PRO A 47 -0.76 -0.24 12.41
CA PRO A 47 -0.13 -1.54 12.61
C PRO A 47 0.55 -2.08 11.33
N PRO A 48 1.65 -2.83 11.45
CA PRO A 48 2.39 -3.38 10.30
C PRO A 48 1.52 -4.26 9.41
N GLU A 49 0.53 -4.97 9.97
CA GLU A 49 -0.41 -5.81 9.22
C GLU A 49 -1.29 -4.99 8.27
N GLN A 50 -1.68 -3.78 8.69
CA GLN A 50 -2.49 -2.89 7.85
C GLN A 50 -1.68 -2.32 6.70
N ILE A 51 -0.43 -1.95 6.95
CA ILE A 51 0.50 -1.46 5.93
C ILE A 51 0.84 -2.58 4.94
N ALA A 52 1.17 -3.78 5.43
CA ALA A 52 1.43 -4.94 4.61
C ALA A 52 0.20 -5.32 3.75
N GLY A 53 -1.00 -5.29 4.34
CA GLY A 53 -2.26 -5.53 3.64
C GLY A 53 -2.51 -4.51 2.53
N PHE A 54 -2.25 -3.22 2.79
CA PHE A 54 -2.35 -2.15 1.79
C PHE A 54 -1.37 -2.37 0.62
N ILE A 55 -0.08 -2.60 0.90
CA ILE A 55 0.93 -2.85 -0.12
C ILE A 55 0.56 -4.09 -0.94
N GLY A 56 0.14 -5.17 -0.28
CA GLY A 56 -0.31 -6.39 -0.92
C GLY A 56 -1.51 -6.17 -1.85
N LEU A 57 -2.48 -5.35 -1.44
CA LEU A 57 -3.64 -5.01 -2.28
C LEU A 57 -3.21 -4.27 -3.56
N VAL A 58 -2.32 -3.28 -3.43
CA VAL A 58 -1.83 -2.54 -4.59
C VAL A 58 -1.04 -3.44 -5.54
N ALA A 59 -0.14 -4.27 -5.01
CA ALA A 59 0.63 -5.23 -5.81
C ALA A 59 -0.27 -6.22 -6.55
N ASN A 60 -1.33 -6.73 -5.90
CA ASN A 60 -2.32 -7.60 -6.54
C ASN A 60 -3.09 -6.89 -7.65
N GLY A 61 -3.51 -5.64 -7.44
CA GLY A 61 -4.20 -4.85 -8.46
C GLY A 61 -3.34 -4.60 -9.70
N VAL A 62 -2.06 -4.27 -9.48
CA VAL A 62 -1.04 -4.13 -10.53
C VAL A 62 -0.88 -5.45 -11.30
N ALA A 63 -0.76 -6.58 -10.60
CA ALA A 63 -0.62 -7.89 -11.24
C ALA A 63 -1.84 -8.25 -12.10
N VAL A 64 -3.06 -7.96 -11.64
CA VAL A 64 -4.29 -8.18 -12.41
C VAL A 64 -4.31 -7.33 -13.68
N GLN A 65 -3.98 -6.03 -13.58
CA GLN A 65 -3.99 -5.11 -14.73
C GLN A 65 -2.97 -5.50 -15.80
N LEU A 66 -1.78 -5.93 -15.38
CA LEU A 66 -0.76 -6.47 -16.30
C LEU A 66 -1.24 -7.78 -16.95
N GLY A 67 -1.92 -8.65 -16.20
CA GLY A 67 -2.48 -9.90 -16.71
C GLY A 67 -3.60 -9.70 -17.74
N THR A 68 -4.32 -8.59 -17.71
CA THR A 68 -5.35 -8.24 -18.71
C THR A 68 -4.79 -7.53 -19.94
N GLY A 69 -3.47 -7.31 -20.02
CA GLY A 69 -2.83 -6.58 -21.11
C GLY A 69 -3.14 -5.09 -21.11
N GLU A 70 -3.66 -4.55 -20.01
CA GLU A 70 -4.00 -3.13 -19.91
C GLU A 70 -2.76 -2.34 -19.44
N PRO A 71 -2.36 -1.26 -20.15
CA PRO A 71 -1.15 -0.54 -19.81
C PRO A 71 -1.32 0.27 -18.51
N ILE A 72 -0.37 0.11 -17.59
CA ILE A 72 -0.25 1.01 -16.43
C ILE A 72 0.32 2.33 -16.92
N ARG A 73 -0.57 3.33 -17.07
CA ARG A 73 -0.23 4.62 -17.71
C ARG A 73 0.93 5.37 -17.05
N ASN A 74 1.12 5.21 -15.75
CA ASN A 74 2.20 5.87 -15.01
C ASN A 74 2.59 5.04 -13.77
N VAL A 75 3.50 4.09 -13.97
CA VAL A 75 4.00 3.20 -12.89
C VAL A 75 4.76 4.00 -11.83
N ASP A 76 5.58 4.97 -12.25
CA ASP A 76 6.37 5.79 -11.34
C ASP A 76 5.48 6.60 -10.37
N ALA A 77 4.44 7.24 -10.90
CA ALA A 77 3.49 8.00 -10.07
C ALA A 77 2.73 7.09 -9.10
N LEU A 78 2.40 5.86 -9.51
CA LEU A 78 1.77 4.88 -8.62
C LEU A 78 2.72 4.47 -7.48
N ILE A 79 3.99 4.19 -7.79
CA ILE A 79 5.00 3.84 -6.79
C ILE A 79 5.19 4.99 -5.80
N GLU A 80 5.31 6.22 -6.28
CA GLU A 80 5.47 7.39 -5.40
C GLU A 80 4.22 7.65 -4.56
N PHE A 81 3.03 7.41 -5.10
CA PHE A 81 1.79 7.49 -4.34
C PHE A 81 1.77 6.46 -3.19
N VAL A 82 2.08 5.20 -3.49
CA VAL A 82 2.16 4.13 -2.48
C VAL A 82 3.22 4.45 -1.43
N ARG A 83 4.42 4.88 -1.86
CA ARG A 83 5.49 5.32 -0.96
C ARG A 83 4.98 6.39 -0.01
N SER A 84 4.36 7.44 -0.53
CA SER A 84 3.86 8.56 0.28
C SER A 84 2.78 8.15 1.28
N ALA A 85 2.03 7.08 1.00
CA ALA A 85 0.98 6.58 1.88
C ALA A 85 1.52 5.77 3.07
N VAL A 86 2.70 5.15 2.92
CA VAL A 86 3.31 4.27 3.95
C VAL A 86 4.48 4.92 4.69
N THR A 87 5.10 5.97 4.14
CA THR A 87 6.17 6.71 4.82
C THR A 87 5.60 7.73 5.79
N ASP A 88 6.22 7.87 6.96
CA ASP A 88 5.94 9.02 7.83
C ASP A 88 6.47 10.27 7.14
N ARG A 89 5.57 11.13 6.63
CA ARG A 89 5.98 12.49 6.33
C ARG A 89 6.21 13.17 7.68
N ALA A 90 7.44 13.12 8.17
CA ALA A 90 7.94 14.23 8.97
C ALA A 90 7.57 15.49 8.15
N PRO A 91 6.77 16.42 8.70
CA PRO A 91 6.40 17.61 7.96
C PRO A 91 7.71 18.27 7.57
N THR A 92 8.03 18.25 6.27
CA THR A 92 9.12 19.04 5.74
C THR A 92 8.67 20.47 5.98
N ASP A 93 9.11 21.05 7.09
CA ASP A 93 8.89 22.43 7.44
C ASP A 93 9.50 23.28 6.34
N THR A 94 8.68 23.59 5.35
CA THR A 94 8.98 24.54 4.29
C THR A 94 8.77 25.98 4.78
N ARG A 95 8.58 26.21 6.09
CA ARG A 95 8.54 27.56 6.69
C ARG A 95 9.88 28.00 7.30
N ARG A 96 11.01 27.75 6.64
CA ARG A 96 12.26 28.48 6.95
C ARG A 96 13.10 28.73 5.70
N ARG A 97 12.64 29.66 4.86
CA ARG A 97 13.36 30.42 3.81
C ARG A 97 12.24 31.16 3.07
N THR A 98 11.98 32.45 3.19
CA THR A 98 12.86 33.62 3.18
C THR A 98 12.08 34.87 3.61
N ARG A 99 12.55 35.59 4.62
CA ARG A 99 12.47 37.05 4.81
C ARG A 99 13.63 37.40 5.76
N PRO A 100 14.45 38.43 5.53
CA PRO A 100 14.04 39.83 5.36
C PRO A 100 14.09 40.32 3.90
#